data_AF-A0A1Z8Y705-F1
#
_entry.id   AF-A0A1Z8Y705-F1
#
_cell.length_a   1.000
_cell.length_b   1.000
_cell.length_c   1.000
_cell.angle_alpha   90.00
_cell.angle_beta   90.00
_cell.angle_gamma   90.00
#
_symmetry.space_group_name_H-M   'P 1'
#
loop_
_entity.id
_entity.type
_entity.pdbx_description
1 polymer ?
#
loop_
_entity_poly.entity_id
_entity_poly.type
_entity_poly.pdbx_seq_one_letter_code
_entity_poly.pdbx_strand_id
1 'polypeptide(L)'
;MNGGGAFRRALGVGVLALFLLSGCSSERSHRMLDPEASEATQRAAGYTLLVTLLADESRVDGILMLKSVPQPTAELITRIAEESRSGYQQLTEALALPPAVSLENDGLPQIEAGARARIRQWTTMELLTEQGATLERALLVSQVQAVDTIRALAASLLDQESVSSRAVLLEQLRSRFDPLRTELWDQLEAVVD
;
A
#
# COMPACT_ATOMS: atom_id res chain seq x y z
N MET A 1 94.14 17.46 -35.56
CA MET A 1 93.23 18.39 -34.85
C MET A 1 92.05 18.61 -35.79
N ASN A 2 90.79 18.30 -35.53
CA ASN A 2 89.98 17.97 -34.35
C ASN A 2 89.02 16.83 -34.78
N GLY A 3 88.67 15.81 -34.00
CA GLY A 3 88.02 15.86 -32.69
C GLY A 3 86.50 15.77 -32.88
N GLY A 4 85.94 14.55 -32.92
CA GLY A 4 84.49 14.32 -33.06
C GLY A 4 84.09 13.01 -32.39
N GLY A 5 83.44 13.13 -31.23
CA GLY A 5 83.07 12.00 -30.37
C GLY A 5 81.62 11.54 -30.50
N ALA A 6 81.39 10.38 -29.87
CA ALA A 6 80.15 9.88 -29.28
C ALA A 6 79.01 9.38 -30.21
N PHE A 7 79.23 8.16 -30.68
CA PHE A 7 78.34 7.00 -30.55
C PHE A 7 77.05 7.19 -29.71
N ARG A 8 75.88 7.20 -30.35
CA ARG A 8 74.59 6.83 -29.71
C ARG A 8 73.78 5.90 -30.62
N ARG A 9 73.66 4.68 -30.09
CA ARG A 9 72.94 3.46 -30.51
C ARG A 9 71.49 3.74 -30.92
N ALA A 10 71.10 3.27 -32.11
CA ALA A 10 70.33 2.03 -32.35
C ALA A 10 68.81 2.28 -32.26
N LEU A 11 68.18 2.56 -33.41
CA LEU A 11 67.45 1.61 -34.25
C LEU A 11 66.11 1.21 -33.62
N GLY A 12 65.06 1.88 -34.09
CA GLY A 12 63.68 1.53 -33.78
C GLY A 12 63.27 0.22 -34.44
N VAL A 13 62.48 -0.55 -33.71
CA VAL A 13 61.64 -1.63 -34.25
C VAL A 13 60.27 -1.40 -33.64
N GLY A 14 59.31 -1.14 -34.51
CA GLY A 14 57.91 -1.06 -34.14
C GLY A 14 57.20 -2.41 -34.25
N VAL A 15 55.97 -2.37 -33.72
CA VAL A 15 54.78 -3.11 -34.18
C VAL A 15 54.46 -4.46 -33.49
N LEU A 16 53.23 -4.46 -32.95
CA LEU A 16 52.26 -5.55 -32.78
C LEU A 16 52.44 -6.60 -31.67
N ALA A 17 51.55 -6.55 -30.66
CA ALA A 17 50.52 -7.57 -30.42
C ALA A 17 49.78 -7.30 -29.08
N LEU A 18 48.92 -6.28 -29.06
CA LEU A 18 47.77 -6.24 -28.14
C LEU A 18 46.65 -7.00 -28.82
N PHE A 19 46.06 -8.04 -28.20
CA PHE A 19 44.66 -8.49 -28.35
C PHE A 19 44.50 -9.89 -27.74
N LEU A 20 44.24 -10.01 -26.43
CA LEU A 20 43.55 -11.18 -25.84
C LEU A 20 42.94 -10.81 -24.47
N LEU A 21 42.00 -9.85 -24.44
CA LEU A 21 41.07 -9.67 -23.32
C LEU A 21 39.67 -9.33 -23.87
N SER A 22 39.10 -10.22 -24.67
CA SER A 22 37.65 -10.23 -24.94
C SER A 22 36.95 -10.91 -23.78
N GLY A 23 36.83 -10.19 -22.66
CA GLY A 23 35.85 -10.52 -21.64
C GLY A 23 34.47 -10.25 -22.23
N CYS A 24 33.66 -11.29 -22.44
CA CYS A 24 32.23 -11.16 -22.65
C CYS A 24 31.62 -10.54 -21.39
N SER A 25 31.55 -9.22 -21.33
CA SER A 25 30.60 -8.55 -20.45
C SER A 25 29.22 -8.88 -20.99
N SER A 26 28.60 -9.92 -20.40
CA SER A 26 27.17 -10.10 -20.45
C SER A 26 26.55 -8.79 -19.98
N GLU A 27 26.11 -7.96 -20.93
CA GLU A 27 25.21 -6.85 -20.66
C GLU A 27 23.94 -7.45 -20.07
N ARG A 28 23.91 -7.58 -18.74
CA ARG A 28 22.64 -7.52 -18.04
C ARG A 28 22.11 -6.15 -18.38
N SER A 29 21.16 -6.11 -19.31
CA SER A 29 20.18 -5.05 -19.43
C SER A 29 19.50 -4.91 -18.07
N HIS A 30 20.15 -4.19 -17.15
CA HIS A 30 19.47 -3.47 -16.10
C HIS A 30 18.69 -2.40 -16.86
N ARG A 31 17.48 -2.76 -17.27
CA ARG A 31 16.44 -1.78 -17.56
C ARG A 31 16.35 -0.95 -16.29
N MET A 32 17.01 0.21 -16.27
CA MET A 32 16.82 1.19 -15.21
C MET A 32 15.33 1.51 -15.29
N LEU A 33 14.56 0.97 -14.34
CA LEU A 33 13.18 1.38 -14.15
C LEU A 33 13.23 2.89 -13.93
N ASP A 34 12.50 3.62 -14.76
CA ASP A 34 12.29 5.04 -14.55
C ASP A 34 11.75 5.25 -13.13
N PRO A 35 12.46 5.96 -12.24
CA PRO A 35 12.04 6.17 -10.87
C PRO A 35 10.61 6.72 -10.77
N GLU A 36 10.22 7.63 -11.68
CA GLU A 36 8.86 8.20 -11.69
C GLU A 36 7.80 7.16 -12.02
N ALA A 37 8.09 6.25 -12.97
CA ALA A 37 7.19 5.15 -13.31
C ALA A 37 7.06 4.14 -12.16
N SER A 38 8.14 3.92 -11.41
CA SER A 38 8.13 3.09 -10.20
C SER A 38 7.28 3.70 -9.09
N GLU A 39 7.42 5.01 -8.84
CA GLU A 39 6.63 5.74 -7.84
C GLU A 39 5.14 5.78 -8.20
N ALA A 40 4.80 6.05 -9.46
CA ALA A 40 3.41 6.02 -9.94
C ALA A 40 2.78 4.63 -9.76
N THR A 41 3.54 3.56 -10.02
CA THR A 41 3.09 2.18 -9.81
C THR A 41 2.84 1.88 -8.33
N GLN A 42 3.74 2.31 -7.44
CA GLN A 42 3.59 2.12 -6.00
C GLN A 42 2.39 2.91 -5.44
N ARG A 43 2.18 4.14 -5.91
CA ARG A 43 1.01 4.94 -5.53
C ARG A 43 -0.30 4.29 -6.00
N ALA A 44 -0.33 3.78 -7.23
CA ALA A 44 -1.49 3.06 -7.76
C ALA A 44 -1.81 1.78 -6.94
N ALA A 45 -0.78 1.03 -6.54
CA ALA A 45 -0.92 -0.09 -5.63
C ALA A 45 -1.51 0.32 -4.27
N GLY A 46 -0.99 1.40 -3.67
CA GLY A 46 -1.53 1.95 -2.42
C GLY A 46 -2.99 2.36 -2.53
N TYR A 47 -3.37 3.02 -3.63
CA TYR A 47 -4.77 3.37 -3.89
C TYR A 47 -5.66 2.14 -4.07
N THR A 48 -5.19 1.12 -4.78
CA THR A 48 -5.91 -0.15 -4.94
C THR A 48 -6.18 -0.81 -3.59
N LEU A 49 -5.18 -0.83 -2.69
CA LEU A 49 -5.34 -1.36 -1.34
C LEU A 49 -6.38 -0.58 -0.54
N LEU A 50 -6.30 0.76 -0.56
CA LEU A 50 -7.22 1.62 0.19
C LEU A 50 -8.66 1.49 -0.34
N VAL A 51 -8.86 1.56 -1.65
CA VAL A 51 -10.19 1.43 -2.28
C VAL A 51 -10.77 0.04 -2.01
N THR A 52 -9.98 -1.03 -2.08
CA THR A 52 -10.43 -2.38 -1.78
C THR A 52 -10.89 -2.49 -0.33
N LEU A 53 -10.11 -1.95 0.61
CA LEU A 53 -10.47 -1.97 2.04
C LEU A 53 -11.75 -1.16 2.30
N LEU A 54 -11.88 0.04 1.74
CA LEU A 54 -13.10 0.84 1.86
C LEU A 54 -14.33 0.12 1.27
N ALA A 55 -14.15 -0.60 0.15
CA ALA A 55 -15.22 -1.39 -0.44
C ALA A 55 -15.65 -2.55 0.46
N ASP A 56 -14.70 -3.23 1.10
CA ASP A 56 -14.97 -4.30 2.04
C ASP A 56 -15.69 -3.78 3.30
N GLU A 57 -15.14 -2.74 3.93
CA GLU A 57 -15.74 -2.15 5.14
C GLU A 57 -17.07 -1.44 4.86
N SER A 58 -17.37 -1.03 3.63
CA SER A 58 -18.69 -0.48 3.26
C SER A 58 -19.86 -1.47 3.43
N ARG A 59 -19.57 -2.74 3.70
CA ARG A 59 -20.53 -3.83 3.88
C ARG A 59 -20.46 -4.48 5.25
N VAL A 60 -19.64 -3.96 6.17
CA VAL A 60 -19.42 -4.59 7.48
C VAL A 60 -20.70 -4.65 8.32
N ASP A 61 -21.56 -3.63 8.19
CA ASP A 61 -22.89 -3.55 8.80
C ASP A 61 -23.82 -4.73 8.43
N GLY A 62 -23.53 -5.45 7.34
CA GLY A 62 -24.22 -6.68 6.97
C GLY A 62 -24.17 -7.77 8.05
N ILE A 63 -23.15 -7.80 8.93
CA ILE A 63 -23.08 -8.74 10.05
C ILE A 63 -24.27 -8.58 11.01
N LEU A 64 -24.79 -7.35 11.14
CA LEU A 64 -25.89 -7.00 12.05
C LEU A 64 -27.24 -7.58 11.58
N MET A 65 -27.35 -8.01 10.32
CA MET A 65 -28.52 -8.73 9.82
C MET A 65 -28.57 -10.17 10.33
N LEU A 66 -27.41 -10.73 10.69
CA LEU A 66 -27.25 -12.14 11.08
C LEU A 66 -26.97 -12.30 12.58
N LYS A 67 -26.45 -11.24 13.20
CA LYS A 67 -25.90 -11.27 14.55
C LYS A 67 -26.40 -10.09 15.37
N SER A 68 -26.65 -10.34 16.65
CA SER A 68 -26.99 -9.30 17.61
C SER A 68 -25.76 -8.93 18.44
N VAL A 69 -25.47 -7.63 18.50
CA VAL A 69 -24.48 -7.00 19.37
C VAL A 69 -25.16 -5.87 20.14
N PRO A 70 -24.56 -5.33 21.22
CA PRO A 70 -25.12 -4.17 21.91
C PRO A 70 -25.34 -2.98 20.98
N GLN A 71 -26.37 -2.18 21.28
CA GLN A 71 -26.77 -1.03 20.49
C GLN A 71 -25.61 -0.06 20.18
N PRO A 72 -24.74 0.32 21.15
CA PRO A 72 -23.61 1.21 20.87
C PRO A 72 -22.63 0.66 19.84
N THR A 73 -22.38 -0.66 19.86
CA THR A 73 -21.54 -1.32 18.87
C THR A 73 -22.22 -1.34 17.51
N ALA A 74 -23.50 -1.70 17.44
CA ALA A 74 -24.24 -1.73 16.17
C ALA A 74 -24.23 -0.35 15.47
N GLU A 75 -24.41 0.72 16.24
CA GLU A 75 -24.35 2.11 15.73
C GLU A 75 -22.95 2.48 15.23
N LEU A 76 -21.90 2.10 15.96
CA LEU A 76 -20.51 2.34 15.55
C LEU A 76 -20.16 1.60 14.26
N ILE A 77 -20.53 0.32 14.15
CA ILE A 77 -20.32 -0.49 12.94
C ILE A 77 -21.05 0.10 11.73
N THR A 78 -22.28 0.56 11.93
CA THR A 78 -23.07 1.22 10.86
C THR A 78 -22.37 2.48 10.37
N ARG A 79 -21.88 3.34 11.28
CA ARG A 79 -21.14 4.55 10.92
C ARG A 79 -19.83 4.25 10.18
N ILE A 80 -19.10 3.21 10.60
CA ILE A 80 -17.90 2.75 9.88
C ILE A 80 -18.25 2.33 8.45
N ALA A 81 -19.33 1.57 8.26
CA ALA A 81 -19.79 1.16 6.94
C ALA A 81 -20.17 2.35 6.06
N GLU A 82 -20.89 3.34 6.62
CA GLU A 82 -21.28 4.56 5.91
C GLU A 82 -20.08 5.41 5.48
N GLU A 83 -19.13 5.65 6.39
CA GLU A 83 -17.92 6.41 6.08
C GLU A 83 -17.03 5.68 5.06
N SER A 84 -16.96 4.35 5.14
CA SER A 84 -16.23 3.53 4.17
C SER A 84 -16.89 3.59 2.79
N ARG A 85 -18.22 3.52 2.72
CA ARG A 85 -18.99 3.65 1.48
C ARG A 85 -18.78 5.01 0.81
N SER A 86 -18.87 6.07 1.61
CA SER A 86 -18.65 7.44 1.19
C SER A 86 -17.21 7.65 0.69
N GLY A 87 -16.22 7.15 1.43
CA GLY A 87 -14.81 7.18 1.03
C GLY A 87 -14.54 6.41 -0.26
N TYR A 88 -15.09 5.20 -0.39
CA TYR A 88 -14.96 4.38 -1.60
C TYR A 88 -15.47 5.12 -2.85
N GLN A 89 -16.67 5.70 -2.78
CA GLN A 89 -17.28 6.43 -3.90
C GLN A 89 -16.43 7.64 -4.30
N GLN A 90 -16.13 8.53 -3.34
CA GLN A 90 -15.38 9.76 -3.58
C GLN A 90 -13.99 9.47 -4.17
N LEU A 91 -13.31 8.46 -3.63
CA LEU A 91 -11.95 8.15 -4.06
C LEU A 91 -11.92 7.50 -5.44
N THR A 92 -12.85 6.57 -5.72
CA THR A 92 -12.94 5.93 -7.04
C THR A 92 -13.26 6.95 -8.13
N GLU A 93 -14.17 7.88 -7.87
CA GLU A 93 -14.49 8.99 -8.79
C GLU A 93 -13.27 9.88 -9.03
N ALA A 94 -12.55 10.27 -7.98
CA ALA A 94 -11.37 11.14 -8.10
C ALA A 94 -10.18 10.48 -8.81
N LEU A 95 -10.05 9.16 -8.69
CA LEU A 95 -8.98 8.38 -9.34
C LEU A 95 -9.26 8.11 -10.83
N ALA A 96 -10.52 8.17 -11.25
CA ALA A 96 -10.90 8.09 -12.66
C ALA A 96 -10.58 9.39 -13.45
N LEU A 97 -10.41 10.52 -12.75
CA LEU A 97 -10.07 11.80 -13.38
C LEU A 97 -8.58 11.90 -13.75
N PRO A 98 -8.20 12.63 -14.81
CA PRO A 98 -6.79 12.84 -15.17
C PRO A 98 -5.95 13.53 -14.07
N PRO A 99 -4.71 13.07 -13.79
CA PRO A 99 -4.09 11.85 -14.31
C PRO A 99 -4.71 10.60 -13.68
N ALA A 100 -5.34 9.75 -14.49
CA ALA A 100 -6.08 8.60 -13.99
C ALA A 100 -5.15 7.56 -13.34
N VAL A 101 -5.64 6.91 -12.29
CA VAL A 101 -4.90 5.86 -11.57
C VAL A 101 -5.60 4.53 -11.84
N SER A 102 -4.84 3.55 -12.34
CA SER A 102 -5.36 2.19 -12.50
C SER A 102 -5.50 1.52 -11.13
N LEU A 103 -6.64 0.87 -10.91
CA LEU A 103 -6.97 0.13 -9.69
C LEU A 103 -6.91 -1.40 -9.87
N GLU A 104 -6.27 -1.87 -10.94
CA GLU A 104 -6.26 -3.29 -11.32
C GLU A 104 -5.24 -4.13 -10.55
N ASN A 105 -4.25 -3.52 -9.89
CA ASN A 105 -3.16 -4.23 -9.24
C ASN A 105 -2.79 -3.58 -7.91
N ASP A 106 -2.85 -4.36 -6.84
CA ASP A 106 -2.50 -3.94 -5.48
C ASP A 106 -0.99 -4.00 -5.18
N GLY A 107 -0.18 -4.44 -6.14
CA GLY A 107 1.27 -4.55 -6.04
C GLY A 107 1.74 -5.56 -5.00
N LEU A 108 0.84 -6.35 -4.40
CA LEU A 108 1.19 -7.29 -3.35
C LEU A 108 1.83 -8.56 -3.94
N PRO A 109 2.85 -9.12 -3.28
CA PRO A 109 3.29 -10.47 -3.56
C PRO A 109 2.12 -11.46 -3.40
N GLN A 110 2.02 -12.46 -4.28
CA GLN A 110 0.89 -13.42 -4.27
C GLN A 110 0.69 -14.12 -2.90
N ILE A 111 1.79 -14.41 -2.19
CA ILE A 111 1.73 -15.01 -0.85
C ILE A 111 1.10 -14.04 0.16
N GLU A 112 1.42 -12.74 0.09
CA GLU A 112 0.85 -11.71 0.96
C GLU A 112 -0.64 -11.49 0.65
N ALA A 113 -1.02 -11.37 -0.62
CA ALA A 113 -2.42 -11.29 -1.03
C ALA A 113 -3.22 -12.51 -0.53
N GLY A 114 -2.63 -13.72 -0.66
CA GLY A 114 -3.21 -14.97 -0.16
C GLY A 114 -3.34 -15.00 1.37
N ALA A 115 -2.35 -14.49 2.11
CA ALA A 115 -2.40 -14.41 3.57
C ALA A 115 -3.51 -13.47 4.04
N ARG A 116 -3.61 -12.27 3.44
CA ARG A 116 -4.69 -11.31 3.73
C ARG A 116 -6.07 -11.87 3.45
N ALA A 117 -6.23 -12.60 2.34
CA ALA A 117 -7.49 -13.26 2.00
C ALA A 117 -7.88 -14.32 3.05
N ARG A 118 -6.91 -15.11 3.54
CA ARG A 118 -7.13 -16.09 4.62
C ARG A 118 -7.49 -15.43 5.95
N ILE A 119 -6.80 -14.35 6.32
CA ILE A 119 -7.11 -13.59 7.53
C ILE A 119 -8.56 -13.10 7.46
N ARG A 120 -8.97 -12.46 6.36
CA ARG A 120 -10.37 -12.02 6.18
C ARG A 120 -11.35 -13.18 6.31
N GLN A 121 -11.06 -14.32 5.67
CA GLN A 121 -11.90 -15.51 5.78
C GLN A 121 -12.02 -16.01 7.23
N TRP A 122 -10.91 -16.08 7.97
CA TRP A 122 -10.90 -16.53 9.35
C TRP A 122 -11.67 -15.55 10.25
N THR A 123 -11.46 -14.24 10.11
CA THR A 123 -12.22 -13.21 10.83
C THR A 123 -13.71 -13.31 10.51
N THR A 124 -14.12 -13.45 9.25
CA THR A 124 -15.52 -13.65 8.89
C THR A 124 -16.10 -14.89 9.56
N MET A 125 -15.37 -16.01 9.56
CA MET A 125 -15.82 -17.24 10.22
C MET A 125 -15.98 -17.04 11.72
N GLU A 126 -15.01 -16.41 12.38
CA GLU A 126 -15.07 -16.07 13.80
C GLU A 126 -16.31 -15.24 14.12
N LEU A 127 -16.56 -14.15 13.39
CA LEU A 127 -17.76 -13.32 13.56
C LEU A 127 -19.06 -14.10 13.34
N LEU A 128 -19.06 -15.08 12.43
CA LEU A 128 -20.24 -15.89 12.14
C LEU A 128 -20.46 -17.03 13.16
N THR A 129 -19.43 -17.48 13.87
CA THR A 129 -19.55 -18.56 14.86
C THR A 129 -19.71 -18.05 16.28
N GLU A 130 -19.10 -16.91 16.61
CA GLU A 130 -19.15 -16.33 17.95
C GLU A 130 -20.50 -15.68 18.28
N GLN A 131 -20.73 -15.47 19.57
CA GLN A 131 -21.94 -14.85 20.14
C GLN A 131 -21.61 -14.00 21.38
N GLY A 132 -22.56 -13.15 21.78
CA GLY A 132 -22.45 -12.34 22.99
C GLY A 132 -21.20 -11.45 23.03
N ALA A 133 -20.58 -11.33 24.20
CA ALA A 133 -19.40 -10.49 24.41
C ALA A 133 -18.19 -10.93 23.57
N THR A 134 -18.04 -12.23 23.26
CA THR A 134 -16.93 -12.71 22.42
C THR A 134 -17.09 -12.22 20.97
N LEU A 135 -18.32 -12.27 20.44
CA LEU A 135 -18.63 -11.71 19.14
C LEU A 135 -18.38 -10.21 19.10
N GLU A 136 -18.89 -9.48 20.09
CA GLU A 136 -18.71 -8.02 20.19
C GLU A 136 -17.23 -7.65 20.20
N ARG A 137 -16.42 -8.33 21.02
CA ARG A 137 -14.97 -8.11 21.07
C ARG A 137 -14.29 -8.43 19.74
N ALA A 138 -14.59 -9.58 19.14
CA ALA A 138 -14.01 -9.95 17.85
C ALA A 138 -14.35 -8.93 16.76
N LEU A 139 -15.59 -8.43 16.77
CA LEU A 139 -16.05 -7.38 15.88
C LEU A 139 -15.28 -6.09 16.10
N LEU A 140 -15.23 -5.57 17.33
CA LEU A 140 -14.49 -4.35 17.67
C LEU A 140 -12.99 -4.45 17.30
N VAL A 141 -12.33 -5.56 17.63
CA VAL A 141 -10.91 -5.79 17.28
C VAL A 141 -10.68 -5.78 15.78
N SER A 142 -11.53 -6.47 15.01
CA SER A 142 -11.43 -6.48 13.54
C SER A 142 -11.54 -5.07 12.95
N GLN A 143 -12.40 -4.24 13.54
CA GLN A 143 -12.65 -2.88 13.09
C GLN A 143 -11.57 -1.90 13.50
N VAL A 144 -10.95 -2.08 14.68
CA VAL A 144 -9.73 -1.35 15.04
C VAL A 144 -8.66 -1.57 13.98
N GLN A 145 -8.42 -2.83 13.58
CA GLN A 145 -7.44 -3.16 12.55
C GLN A 145 -7.79 -2.52 11.20
N ALA A 146 -9.05 -2.60 10.76
CA ALA A 146 -9.50 -2.01 9.51
C ALA A 146 -9.34 -0.49 9.50
N VAL A 147 -9.85 0.20 10.53
CA VAL A 147 -9.78 1.65 10.67
C VAL A 147 -8.34 2.15 10.76
N ASP A 148 -7.47 1.48 11.51
CA ASP A 148 -6.05 1.85 11.56
C ASP A 148 -5.36 1.64 10.22
N THR A 149 -5.72 0.59 9.48
CA THR A 149 -5.19 0.35 8.14
C THR A 149 -5.65 1.42 7.15
N ILE A 150 -6.93 1.82 7.17
CA ILE A 150 -7.46 2.92 6.34
C ILE A 150 -6.68 4.21 6.62
N ARG A 151 -6.54 4.57 7.90
CA ARG A 151 -5.85 5.80 8.32
C ARG A 151 -4.38 5.79 7.91
N ALA A 152 -3.68 4.66 8.09
CA ALA A 152 -2.28 4.51 7.72
C ALA A 152 -2.07 4.59 6.20
N LEU A 153 -2.89 3.88 5.41
CA LEU A 153 -2.83 3.95 3.95
C LEU A 153 -3.14 5.37 3.45
N ALA A 154 -4.15 6.03 4.02
CA ALA A 154 -4.50 7.39 3.64
C ALA A 154 -3.36 8.37 3.91
N ALA A 155 -2.70 8.27 5.07
CA ALA A 155 -1.54 9.08 5.42
C ALA A 155 -0.34 8.81 4.49
N SER A 156 -0.01 7.53 4.24
CA SER A 156 1.09 7.17 3.34
C SER A 156 0.86 7.63 1.90
N LEU A 157 -0.38 7.58 1.42
CA LEU A 157 -0.74 8.11 0.10
C LEU A 157 -0.66 9.62 0.07
N LEU A 158 -1.09 10.30 1.13
CA LEU A 158 -1.05 11.76 1.23
C LEU A 158 0.40 12.29 1.14
N ASP A 159 1.35 11.61 1.78
CA ASP A 159 2.78 11.95 1.73
C ASP A 159 3.37 11.90 0.31
N GLN A 160 2.71 11.17 -0.60
CA GLN A 160 3.17 10.93 -1.97
C GLN A 160 2.26 11.56 -3.03
N GLU A 161 1.16 12.21 -2.65
CA GLU A 161 0.13 12.68 -3.58
C GLU A 161 0.46 14.08 -4.13
N SER A 162 0.43 14.22 -5.46
CA SER A 162 0.74 15.47 -6.14
C SER A 162 -0.50 16.23 -6.63
N VAL A 163 -1.65 15.57 -6.72
CA VAL A 163 -2.94 16.14 -7.11
C VAL A 163 -3.64 16.66 -5.85
N SER A 164 -3.73 17.98 -5.73
CA SER A 164 -4.27 18.66 -4.54
C SER A 164 -5.68 18.22 -4.16
N SER A 165 -6.56 17.95 -5.12
CA SER A 165 -7.93 17.47 -4.84
C SER A 165 -7.92 16.07 -4.20
N ARG A 166 -7.02 15.18 -4.62
CA ARG A 166 -6.87 13.84 -4.03
C ARG A 166 -6.26 13.92 -2.64
N ALA A 167 -5.27 14.79 -2.44
CA ALA A 167 -4.68 15.05 -1.13
C ALA A 167 -5.75 15.52 -0.13
N VAL A 168 -6.63 16.45 -0.54
CA VAL A 168 -7.75 16.90 0.30
C VAL A 168 -8.70 15.75 0.65
N LEU A 169 -9.04 14.87 -0.31
CA LEU A 169 -9.88 13.71 -0.04
C LEU A 169 -9.24 12.71 0.94
N LEU A 170 -7.93 12.47 0.82
CA LEU A 170 -7.19 11.59 1.74
C LEU A 170 -7.14 12.16 3.17
N GLU A 171 -6.92 13.47 3.30
CA GLU A 171 -6.95 14.16 4.60
C GLU A 171 -8.34 14.09 5.23
N GLN A 172 -9.39 14.38 4.45
CA GLN A 172 -10.78 14.25 4.91
C GLN A 172 -11.10 12.82 5.32
N LEU A 173 -10.70 11.83 4.53
CA LEU A 173 -10.89 10.42 4.86
C LEU A 173 -10.27 10.11 6.23
N ARG A 174 -9.00 10.47 6.45
CA ARG A 174 -8.33 10.26 7.74
C ARG A 174 -9.09 10.92 8.90
N SER A 175 -9.48 12.18 8.72
CA SER A 175 -10.22 12.95 9.73
C SER A 175 -11.58 12.33 10.09
N ARG A 176 -12.30 11.73 9.13
CA ARG A 176 -13.58 11.04 9.39
C ARG A 176 -13.39 9.76 10.19
N PHE A 177 -12.26 9.06 10.01
CA PHE A 177 -11.95 7.81 10.72
C PHE A 177 -11.26 8.01 12.09
N ASP A 178 -10.67 9.16 12.37
CA ASP A 178 -10.07 9.47 13.67
C ASP A 178 -11.04 9.32 14.86
N PRO A 179 -12.23 9.93 14.88
CA PRO A 179 -13.17 9.77 16.00
C PRO A 179 -13.70 8.33 16.11
N LEU A 180 -13.91 7.64 14.98
CA LEU A 180 -14.36 6.24 14.98
C LEU A 180 -13.35 5.32 15.65
N ARG A 181 -12.05 5.56 15.42
CA ARG A 181 -10.98 4.82 16.10
C ARG A 181 -11.02 5.01 17.60
N THR A 182 -11.16 6.26 18.07
CA THR A 182 -11.21 6.54 19.51
C THR A 182 -12.37 5.79 20.15
N GLU A 183 -13.55 5.88 19.53
CA GLU A 183 -14.76 5.20 20.01
C GLU A 183 -14.64 3.67 20.00
N LEU A 184 -13.96 3.09 19.00
CA LEU A 184 -13.67 1.66 18.96
C LEU A 184 -12.82 1.21 20.16
N TRP A 185 -11.79 1.99 20.53
CA TRP A 185 -10.95 1.68 21.69
C TRP A 185 -11.70 1.86 23.00
N ASP A 186 -12.47 2.95 23.15
CA ASP A 186 -13.30 3.18 24.33
C ASP A 186 -14.30 2.03 24.56
N GLN A 187 -14.96 1.56 23.49
CA GLN A 187 -15.87 0.41 23.58
C GLN A 187 -15.12 -0.90 23.84
N LEU A 188 -13.95 -1.11 23.22
CA LEU A 188 -13.17 -2.33 23.43
C LEU A 188 -12.69 -2.45 24.88
N GLU A 189 -12.26 -1.36 25.50
CA GLU A 189 -11.91 -1.32 26.92
C GLU A 189 -13.11 -1.68 27.80
N ALA A 190 -14.29 -1.12 27.51
CA ALA A 190 -15.52 -1.40 28.25
C ALA A 190 -16.03 -2.86 28.12
N VAL A 191 -15.63 -3.60 27.08
CA VAL A 191 -16.01 -5.01 26.85
C VAL A 191 -15.00 -6.00 27.46
N VAL A 192 -13.85 -5.51 27.93
CA VAL A 192 -12.83 -6.32 28.62
C VAL A 192 -13.03 -6.31 30.14
N ASP A 193 -13.59 -5.23 30.67
CA ASP A 193 -13.95 -5.06 32.10
C ASP A 193 -15.27 -5.76 32.49
#